data_AF-A0A542XBC2-F1
#
_entry.id   AF-A0A542XBC2-F1
#
_cell.length_a   1.000
_cell.length_b   1.000
_cell.length_c   1.000
_cell.angle_alpha   90.00
_cell.angle_beta   90.00
_cell.angle_gamma   90.00
#
_symmetry.space_group_name_H-M   'P 1'
#
loop_
_entity.id
_entity.type
_entity.pdbx_description
1 polymer ?
#
loop_
_entity_poly.entity_id
_entity_poly.type
_entity_poly.pdbx_seq_one_letter_code
_entity_poly.pdbx_strand_id
1 'polypeptide(L)'
;MTTPDPIAPELSVPPDLILTSAQRALLHEVASRNDRDHGADFLGIVLSGSVARGMATERSDLDVYVVHAQETGRSTTRSPVVDEIPTTLADLDDVSPFASEGWWYRWSFAYAVTLLDRTGGRIEPAVARLAAVDADEQRQILLDHDRLDGWVNYAYRSLKSDRDGRRREARLDAVESIPWLLDVVFTLEGRVRPYHKYLPWELREHPLPHWPGEDLLRLLDATMDGDPAALRETYARVRERCLAHDAASGSTVLQDVVDDWGVELEIFG
;
A
#
# COMPACT_ATOMS: atom_id res chain seq x y z
N MET A 1 -1.09 -50.57 -13.04
CA MET A 1 -0.59 -49.82 -11.88
C MET A 1 -1.12 -48.42 -12.01
N THR A 2 -2.20 -48.09 -11.30
CA THR A 2 -2.66 -46.71 -11.12
C THR A 2 -1.57 -46.00 -10.32
N THR A 3 -0.95 -44.98 -10.92
CA THR A 3 -0.18 -44.00 -10.16
C THR A 3 -1.08 -43.47 -9.04
N PRO A 4 -0.64 -43.46 -7.78
CA PRO A 4 -1.41 -42.82 -6.73
C PRO A 4 -1.70 -41.39 -7.16
N ASP A 5 -2.92 -40.91 -6.91
CA ASP A 5 -3.25 -39.50 -7.11
C ASP A 5 -2.19 -38.66 -6.37
N PRO A 6 -1.65 -37.62 -7.01
CA PRO A 6 -0.68 -36.75 -6.35
C PRO A 6 -1.29 -36.22 -5.05
N ILE A 7 -0.56 -36.38 -3.95
CA ILE A 7 -0.96 -35.85 -2.65
C ILE A 7 -1.05 -34.33 -2.80
N ALA A 8 -2.23 -33.78 -2.49
CA ALA A 8 -2.47 -32.35 -2.57
C ALA A 8 -1.41 -31.57 -1.79
N PRO A 9 -0.93 -30.41 -2.29
CA PRO A 9 0.04 -29.60 -1.56
C PRO A 9 -0.52 -29.21 -0.19
N GLU A 10 0.30 -29.40 0.84
CA GLU A 10 -0.01 -28.94 2.20
C GLU A 10 0.17 -27.42 2.28
N LEU A 11 -0.84 -26.72 2.80
CA LEU A 11 -0.81 -25.26 2.97
C LEU A 11 -0.51 -24.93 4.42
N SER A 12 0.51 -24.10 4.63
CA SER A 12 0.88 -23.53 5.93
C SER A 12 -0.04 -22.36 6.26
N VAL A 13 -1.18 -22.65 6.90
CA VAL A 13 -2.14 -21.64 7.33
C VAL A 13 -1.80 -21.19 8.76
N PRO A 14 -1.47 -19.91 8.99
CA PRO A 14 -1.25 -19.38 10.33
C PRO A 14 -2.47 -19.60 11.24
N PRO A 15 -2.27 -19.84 12.55
CA PRO A 15 -3.37 -20.15 13.47
C PRO A 15 -4.36 -18.99 13.66
N ASP A 16 -3.90 -17.76 13.47
CA ASP A 16 -4.68 -16.51 13.53
C ASP A 16 -5.41 -16.19 12.22
N LEU A 17 -5.07 -16.86 11.11
CA LEU A 17 -5.78 -16.72 9.84
C LEU A 17 -7.09 -17.54 9.86
N ILE A 18 -8.20 -16.83 10.05
CA ILE A 18 -9.53 -17.44 10.12
C ILE A 18 -10.07 -17.69 8.71
N LEU A 19 -10.17 -18.97 8.34
CA LEU A 19 -10.75 -19.44 7.09
C LEU A 19 -11.95 -20.34 7.35
N THR A 20 -13.04 -20.12 6.63
CA THR A 20 -14.17 -21.06 6.58
C THR A 20 -13.74 -22.38 5.93
N SER A 21 -14.50 -23.45 6.17
CA SER A 21 -14.27 -24.74 5.50
C SER A 21 -14.32 -24.63 3.98
N ALA A 22 -15.20 -23.79 3.44
CA ALA A 22 -15.32 -23.54 2.01
C ALA A 22 -14.07 -22.84 1.44
N GLN A 23 -13.56 -21.81 2.14
CA GLN A 23 -12.33 -21.12 1.74
C GLN A 23 -11.11 -22.03 1.79
N ARG A 24 -10.99 -22.88 2.83
CA ARG A 24 -9.91 -23.88 2.91
C ARG A 24 -9.98 -24.87 1.74
N ALA A 25 -11.17 -25.39 1.45
CA ALA A 25 -11.36 -26.29 0.32
C ALA A 25 -10.97 -25.63 -1.01
N LEU A 26 -11.34 -24.36 -1.21
CA LEU A 26 -11.01 -23.61 -2.42
C LEU A 26 -9.51 -23.37 -2.58
N LEU A 27 -8.81 -23.01 -1.49
CA LEU A 27 -7.34 -22.87 -1.52
C LEU A 27 -6.64 -24.19 -1.84
N HIS A 28 -7.10 -25.30 -1.27
CA HIS A 28 -6.58 -26.62 -1.62
C HIS A 28 -6.88 -27.00 -3.07
N GLU A 29 -8.04 -26.62 -3.61
CA GLU A 29 -8.37 -26.83 -5.03
C GLU A 29 -7.42 -26.06 -5.95
N VAL A 30 -7.20 -24.76 -5.66
CA VAL A 30 -6.25 -23.91 -6.41
C VAL A 30 -4.85 -24.51 -6.36
N ALA A 31 -4.37 -24.90 -5.18
CA ALA A 31 -3.06 -25.54 -5.03
C ALA A 31 -2.96 -26.86 -5.80
N SER A 32 -3.97 -27.73 -5.68
CA SER A 32 -3.97 -29.04 -6.33
C SER A 32 -4.03 -28.94 -7.85
N ARG A 33 -4.80 -27.98 -8.39
CA ARG A 33 -4.85 -27.73 -9.83
C ARG A 33 -3.51 -27.23 -10.34
N ASN A 34 -2.94 -26.21 -9.71
CA ASN A 34 -1.65 -25.66 -10.14
C ASN A 34 -0.50 -26.66 -10.02
N ASP A 35 -0.51 -27.50 -8.98
CA ASP A 35 0.46 -28.59 -8.85
C ASP A 35 0.36 -29.62 -9.98
N ARG A 36 -0.86 -30.04 -10.35
CA ARG A 36 -1.06 -30.96 -11.47
C ARG A 36 -0.67 -30.34 -12.82
N ASP A 37 -1.05 -29.08 -13.03
CA ASP A 37 -0.92 -28.43 -14.34
C ASP A 37 0.52 -27.92 -14.59
N HIS A 38 1.26 -27.58 -13.54
CA HIS A 38 2.58 -26.93 -13.65
C HIS A 38 3.71 -27.64 -12.90
N GLY A 39 3.42 -28.62 -12.04
CA GLY A 39 4.43 -29.44 -11.36
C GLY A 39 5.51 -28.62 -10.65
N ALA A 40 6.77 -28.79 -11.08
CA ALA A 40 7.92 -28.10 -10.51
C ALA A 40 7.91 -26.57 -10.77
N ASP A 41 7.18 -26.11 -11.79
CA ASP A 41 7.06 -24.68 -12.09
C ASP A 41 6.05 -23.97 -11.19
N PHE A 42 5.23 -24.70 -10.43
CA PHE A 42 4.39 -24.13 -9.38
C PHE A 42 5.21 -24.00 -8.08
N LEU A 43 5.48 -22.76 -7.69
CA LEU A 43 6.41 -22.43 -6.61
C LEU A 43 5.71 -22.10 -5.29
N GLY A 44 4.51 -21.53 -5.31
CA GLY A 44 3.86 -21.13 -4.06
C GLY A 44 2.53 -20.42 -4.20
N ILE A 45 1.94 -20.13 -3.05
CA ILE A 45 0.68 -19.40 -2.93
C ILE A 45 0.85 -18.30 -1.90
N VAL A 46 0.41 -17.09 -2.27
CA VAL A 46 0.30 -15.94 -1.37
C VAL A 46 -1.16 -15.50 -1.32
N LEU A 47 -1.74 -15.51 -0.13
CA LEU A 47 -3.09 -15.01 0.13
C LEU A 47 -3.02 -13.52 0.48
N SER A 48 -3.82 -12.71 -0.21
CA SER A 48 -3.98 -11.29 0.06
C SER A 48 -5.44 -10.97 0.39
N GLY A 49 -5.88 -9.75 0.08
CA GLY A 49 -7.23 -9.29 0.25
C GLY A 49 -7.67 -9.06 1.68
N SER A 50 -8.99 -8.94 1.80
CA SER A 50 -9.65 -8.79 3.09
C SER A 50 -9.49 -10.02 4.00
N VAL A 51 -9.33 -11.22 3.43
CA VAL A 51 -9.22 -12.45 4.23
C VAL A 51 -7.86 -12.52 4.93
N ALA A 52 -6.76 -12.26 4.22
CA ALA A 52 -5.43 -12.18 4.84
C ALA A 52 -5.37 -11.13 5.97
N ARG A 53 -6.13 -10.04 5.83
CA ARG A 53 -6.14 -8.90 6.76
C ARG A 53 -7.21 -9.01 7.87
N GLY A 54 -7.92 -10.13 7.97
CA GLY A 54 -9.00 -10.31 8.97
C GLY A 54 -10.21 -9.36 8.78
N MET A 55 -10.34 -8.76 7.59
CA MET A 55 -11.32 -7.75 7.22
C MET A 55 -12.41 -8.29 6.29
N ALA A 56 -12.52 -9.62 6.17
CA ALA A 56 -13.46 -10.27 5.28
C ALA A 56 -14.92 -10.04 5.70
N THR A 57 -15.79 -9.89 4.72
CA THR A 57 -17.24 -9.83 4.88
C THR A 57 -17.88 -11.05 4.20
N GLU A 58 -19.20 -11.20 4.32
CA GLU A 58 -19.94 -12.24 3.59
C GLU A 58 -19.80 -12.15 2.06
N ARG A 59 -19.36 -11.00 1.54
CA ARG A 59 -19.17 -10.73 0.10
C ARG A 59 -17.70 -10.78 -0.33
N SER A 60 -16.80 -11.13 0.59
CA SER A 60 -15.37 -11.20 0.29
C SER A 60 -15.03 -12.50 -0.42
N ASP A 61 -14.29 -12.37 -1.51
CA ASP A 61 -13.57 -13.42 -2.21
C ASP A 61 -12.20 -13.70 -1.56
N LEU A 62 -11.48 -14.67 -2.13
CA LEU A 62 -10.07 -14.92 -1.86
C LEU A 62 -9.22 -14.26 -2.96
N ASP A 63 -8.33 -13.33 -2.60
CA ASP A 63 -7.28 -12.84 -3.49
C ASP A 63 -6.06 -13.77 -3.41
N VAL A 64 -5.84 -14.62 -4.41
CA VAL A 64 -4.82 -15.68 -4.38
C VAL A 64 -3.79 -15.46 -5.47
N TYR A 65 -2.59 -15.05 -5.07
CA TYR A 65 -1.44 -14.99 -5.96
C TYR A 65 -0.80 -16.38 -6.08
N VAL A 66 -0.74 -16.89 -7.29
CA VAL A 66 -0.13 -18.20 -7.62
C VAL A 66 1.23 -17.94 -8.24
N VAL A 67 2.27 -18.32 -7.51
CA VAL A 67 3.65 -18.01 -7.87
C VAL A 67 4.22 -19.14 -8.72
N HIS A 68 4.71 -18.79 -9.91
CA HIS A 68 5.34 -19.72 -10.83
C HIS A 68 6.83 -19.39 -11.07
N ALA A 69 7.58 -20.39 -11.54
CA ALA A 69 8.97 -20.21 -11.92
C ALA A 69 9.11 -19.34 -13.18
N GLN A 70 8.14 -19.42 -14.09
CA GLN A 70 8.07 -18.72 -15.36
C GLN A 70 6.63 -18.34 -15.68
N GLU A 71 6.46 -17.44 -16.63
CA GLU A 71 5.16 -17.05 -17.15
C GLU A 71 4.36 -18.25 -17.66
N THR A 72 3.10 -18.34 -17.26
CA THR A 72 2.20 -19.43 -17.67
C THR A 72 1.32 -19.06 -18.87
N GLY A 73 1.29 -17.77 -19.24
CA GLY A 73 0.35 -17.22 -20.23
C GLY A 73 -1.11 -17.16 -19.74
N ARG A 74 -1.36 -17.49 -18.47
CA ARG A 74 -2.68 -17.36 -17.84
C ARG A 74 -2.89 -15.92 -17.39
N SER A 75 -4.10 -15.41 -17.58
CA SER A 75 -4.53 -14.13 -16.99
C SER A 75 -5.21 -14.35 -15.65
N THR A 76 -5.33 -13.28 -14.86
CA THR A 76 -6.16 -13.28 -13.65
C THR A 76 -7.55 -13.82 -13.93
N THR A 77 -7.95 -14.86 -13.21
CA THR A 77 -9.33 -15.37 -13.22
C THR A 77 -10.09 -14.67 -12.12
N ARG A 78 -11.24 -14.07 -12.46
CA ARG A 78 -12.07 -13.36 -11.48
C ARG A 78 -13.36 -14.11 -11.21
N SER A 79 -13.72 -14.28 -9.94
CA SER A 79 -14.98 -14.91 -9.57
C SER A 79 -15.51 -14.39 -8.24
N PRO A 80 -16.79 -14.60 -7.91
CA PRO A 80 -17.35 -14.17 -6.63
C PRO A 80 -16.72 -14.81 -5.37
N VAL A 81 -15.85 -15.81 -5.53
CA VAL A 81 -15.29 -16.59 -4.40
C VAL A 81 -13.77 -16.66 -4.40
N VAL A 82 -13.12 -16.54 -5.55
CA VAL A 82 -11.67 -16.47 -5.69
C VAL A 82 -11.26 -15.69 -6.92
N ASP A 83 -10.32 -14.78 -6.72
CA ASP A 83 -9.53 -14.16 -7.76
C ASP A 83 -8.15 -14.86 -7.76
N GLU A 84 -7.91 -15.68 -8.79
CA GLU A 84 -6.63 -16.38 -8.98
C GLU A 84 -5.74 -15.52 -9.87
N ILE A 85 -4.62 -15.06 -9.32
CA ILE A 85 -3.71 -14.09 -9.90
C ILE A 85 -2.37 -14.79 -10.18
N PRO A 86 -2.10 -15.22 -11.43
CA PRO A 86 -0.79 -15.75 -11.80
C PRO A 86 0.28 -14.65 -11.65
N THR A 87 1.43 -15.01 -11.09
CA THR A 87 2.63 -14.15 -10.99
C THR A 87 3.86 -15.05 -11.05
N THR A 88 5.03 -14.49 -11.34
CA THR A 88 6.30 -15.21 -11.23
C THR A 88 7.09 -14.80 -10.00
N LEU A 89 8.05 -15.64 -9.59
CA LEU A 89 9.02 -15.23 -8.57
C LEU A 89 9.86 -14.03 -9.03
N ALA A 90 10.11 -13.91 -10.35
CA ALA A 90 10.82 -12.76 -10.90
C ALA A 90 10.01 -11.47 -10.75
N ASP A 91 8.70 -11.50 -10.99
CA ASP A 91 7.82 -10.33 -10.78
C ASP A 91 7.71 -9.96 -9.30
N LEU A 92 7.75 -10.95 -8.40
CA LEU A 92 7.78 -10.67 -6.97
C LEU A 92 9.12 -10.05 -6.53
N ASP A 93 10.21 -10.42 -7.19
CA ASP A 93 11.54 -9.85 -6.96
C ASP A 93 11.68 -8.44 -7.57
N ASP A 94 10.87 -8.09 -8.58
CA ASP A 94 10.86 -6.80 -9.26
C ASP A 94 9.98 -5.76 -8.54
N VAL A 95 10.63 -4.84 -7.85
CA VAL A 95 9.96 -3.78 -7.11
C VAL A 95 9.63 -2.63 -8.06
N SER A 96 8.40 -2.59 -8.55
CA SER A 96 7.95 -1.57 -9.51
C SER A 96 8.17 -0.15 -8.97
N PRO A 97 8.88 0.74 -9.69
CA PRO A 97 9.11 2.12 -9.25
C PRO A 97 7.83 2.93 -9.11
N PHE A 98 7.86 3.99 -8.30
CA PHE A 98 6.70 4.87 -8.17
C PHE A 98 6.22 5.42 -9.52
N ALA A 99 4.89 5.50 -9.66
CA ALA A 99 4.18 5.91 -10.88
C ALA A 99 4.43 5.04 -12.13
N SER A 100 5.09 3.90 -12.00
CA SER A 100 5.20 2.89 -13.07
C SER A 100 4.01 1.92 -13.07
N GLU A 101 3.92 1.11 -14.13
CA GLU A 101 3.00 -0.03 -14.14
C GLU A 101 3.34 -0.98 -12.98
N GLY A 102 2.33 -1.32 -12.20
CA GLY A 102 2.43 -2.23 -11.07
C GLY A 102 2.68 -1.61 -9.70
N TRP A 103 3.12 -0.35 -9.64
CA TRP A 103 3.22 0.39 -8.38
C TRP A 103 1.92 0.37 -7.57
N TRP A 104 0.79 0.61 -8.25
CA TRP A 104 -0.51 0.76 -7.61
C TRP A 104 -1.00 -0.50 -6.88
N TYR A 105 -0.52 -1.70 -7.25
CA TYR A 105 -0.93 -2.94 -6.58
C TYR A 105 0.04 -3.38 -5.48
N ARG A 106 1.18 -2.71 -5.27
CA ARG A 106 2.19 -3.10 -4.27
C ARG A 106 1.60 -3.27 -2.88
N TRP A 107 0.67 -2.40 -2.49
CA TRP A 107 0.01 -2.51 -1.20
C TRP A 107 -0.81 -3.81 -1.03
N SER A 108 -1.20 -4.48 -2.12
CA SER A 108 -1.78 -5.83 -2.05
C SER A 108 -0.86 -6.82 -1.33
N PHE A 109 0.46 -6.63 -1.36
CA PHE A 109 1.41 -7.49 -0.65
C PHE A 109 1.61 -7.11 0.82
N ALA A 110 1.19 -5.90 1.24
CA ALA A 110 1.22 -5.52 2.64
C ALA A 110 0.28 -6.44 3.45
N TYR A 111 0.84 -7.13 4.45
CA TYR A 111 0.12 -8.09 5.30
C TYR A 111 -0.48 -9.28 4.54
N ALA A 112 0.07 -9.59 3.36
CA ALA A 112 -0.24 -10.83 2.67
C ALA A 112 0.43 -12.03 3.37
N VAL A 113 -0.16 -13.21 3.22
CA VAL A 113 0.26 -14.43 3.91
C VAL A 113 0.74 -15.45 2.89
N THR A 114 2.00 -15.87 3.00
CA THR A 114 2.54 -16.99 2.20
C THR A 114 2.01 -18.31 2.76
N LEU A 115 1.14 -18.99 2.00
CA LEU A 115 0.53 -20.27 2.38
C LEU A 115 1.32 -21.48 1.89
N LEU A 116 2.10 -21.32 0.82
CA LEU A 116 2.96 -22.37 0.26
C LEU A 116 4.21 -21.72 -0.31
N ASP A 117 5.38 -22.29 -0.02
CA ASP A 117 6.66 -21.87 -0.58
C ASP A 117 7.55 -23.10 -0.85
N ARG A 118 7.82 -23.36 -2.12
CA ARG A 118 8.73 -24.43 -2.61
C ARG A 118 10.11 -23.90 -3.00
N THR A 119 10.34 -22.60 -2.84
CA THR A 119 11.59 -21.91 -3.17
C THR A 119 12.61 -21.95 -2.03
N GLY A 120 12.24 -22.52 -0.89
CA GLY A 120 13.05 -22.52 0.33
C GLY A 120 12.96 -21.21 1.10
N GLY A 121 11.83 -20.49 1.00
CA GLY A 121 11.58 -19.27 1.78
C GLY A 121 11.91 -17.96 1.06
N ARG A 122 11.96 -17.94 -0.29
CA ARG A 122 12.23 -16.71 -1.06
C ARG A 122 10.98 -15.86 -1.28
N ILE A 123 9.78 -16.45 -1.24
CA ILE A 123 8.54 -15.72 -1.58
C ILE A 123 8.24 -14.67 -0.51
N GLU A 124 8.33 -15.04 0.76
CA GLU A 124 7.99 -14.13 1.86
C GLU A 124 8.88 -12.86 1.89
N PRO A 125 10.22 -12.94 1.78
CA PRO A 125 11.05 -11.74 1.63
C PRO A 125 10.74 -10.90 0.38
N ALA A 126 10.36 -11.52 -0.74
CA ALA A 126 10.02 -10.80 -1.96
C ALA A 126 8.71 -9.99 -1.79
N VAL A 127 7.67 -10.63 -1.25
CA VAL A 127 6.40 -10.01 -0.86
C VAL A 127 6.62 -8.86 0.14
N ALA A 128 7.48 -9.06 1.14
CA ALA A 128 7.79 -8.03 2.13
C ALA A 128 8.45 -6.78 1.52
N ARG A 129 9.35 -6.96 0.53
CA ARG A 129 9.97 -5.82 -0.18
C ARG A 129 8.94 -5.01 -0.97
N LEU A 130 8.00 -5.68 -1.65
CA LEU A 130 6.93 -4.99 -2.39
C LEU A 130 6.05 -4.13 -1.47
N ALA A 131 5.90 -4.51 -0.20
CA ALA A 131 5.10 -3.79 0.78
C ALA A 131 5.84 -2.65 1.51
N ALA A 132 7.15 -2.52 1.32
CA ALA A 132 7.99 -1.49 1.93
C ALA A 132 8.35 -0.40 0.93
N VAL A 133 8.85 0.73 1.43
CA VAL A 133 9.47 1.79 0.64
C VAL A 133 10.86 2.03 1.23
N ASP A 134 11.90 1.79 0.44
CA ASP A 134 13.28 2.02 0.88
C ASP A 134 13.71 3.49 0.78
N ALA A 135 14.95 3.80 1.18
CA ALA A 135 15.44 5.18 1.21
C ALA A 135 15.59 5.82 -0.19
N ASP A 136 15.93 5.03 -1.21
CA ASP A 136 16.05 5.53 -2.58
C ASP A 136 14.65 5.81 -3.15
N GLU A 137 13.70 4.90 -2.90
CA GLU A 137 12.30 5.09 -3.24
C GLU A 137 11.69 6.29 -2.50
N GLN A 138 11.99 6.47 -1.21
CA GLN A 138 11.55 7.63 -0.44
C GLN A 138 11.97 8.92 -1.11
N ARG A 139 13.24 9.02 -1.48
CA ARG A 139 13.78 10.18 -2.21
C ARG A 139 13.06 10.35 -3.55
N GLN A 140 12.91 9.29 -4.33
CA GLN A 140 12.28 9.34 -5.64
C GLN A 140 10.81 9.80 -5.55
N ILE A 141 10.04 9.27 -4.60
CA ILE A 141 8.63 9.60 -4.42
C ILE A 141 8.47 11.04 -3.95
N LEU A 142 9.19 11.42 -2.89
CA LEU A 142 9.02 12.73 -2.26
C LEU A 142 9.52 13.86 -3.15
N LEU A 143 10.63 13.64 -3.87
CA LEU A 143 11.34 14.67 -4.63
C LEU A 143 11.17 14.50 -6.14
N ASP A 144 11.59 13.37 -6.72
CA ASP A 144 11.63 13.23 -8.18
C ASP A 144 10.23 13.13 -8.81
N HIS A 145 9.21 12.72 -8.03
CA HIS A 145 7.79 12.72 -8.40
C HIS A 145 6.99 13.84 -7.72
N ASP A 146 7.67 14.82 -7.13
CA ASP A 146 7.10 16.05 -6.56
C ASP A 146 5.97 15.79 -5.54
N ARG A 147 5.95 14.64 -4.83
CA ARG A 147 4.84 14.37 -3.90
C ARG A 147 4.80 15.35 -2.74
N LEU A 148 5.97 15.76 -2.27
CA LEU A 148 6.08 16.75 -1.19
C LEU A 148 5.68 18.15 -1.68
N ASP A 149 6.35 18.67 -2.72
CA ASP A 149 6.04 20.00 -3.27
C ASP A 149 4.60 20.10 -3.80
N GLY A 150 4.14 19.07 -4.51
CA GLY A 150 2.78 19.00 -5.02
C GLY A 150 1.73 19.03 -3.92
N TRP A 151 1.96 18.34 -2.79
CA TRP A 151 1.07 18.47 -1.64
C TRP A 151 1.05 19.90 -1.08
N VAL A 152 2.23 20.51 -0.87
CA VAL A 152 2.36 21.91 -0.40
C VAL A 152 1.61 22.86 -1.35
N ASN A 153 1.75 22.66 -2.66
CA ASN A 153 1.07 23.44 -3.69
C ASN A 153 -0.46 23.39 -3.57
N TYR A 154 -1.05 22.18 -3.44
CA TYR A 154 -2.50 22.05 -3.30
C TYR A 154 -3.01 22.61 -1.96
N ALA A 155 -2.27 22.39 -0.87
CA ALA A 155 -2.61 22.97 0.43
C ALA A 155 -2.57 24.50 0.38
N TYR A 156 -1.53 25.09 -0.23
CA TYR A 156 -1.41 26.52 -0.47
C TYR A 156 -2.57 27.06 -1.31
N ARG A 157 -2.93 26.39 -2.42
CA ARG A 157 -4.05 26.79 -3.28
C ARG A 157 -5.38 26.81 -2.54
N SER A 158 -5.61 25.80 -1.70
CA SER A 158 -6.79 25.74 -0.84
C SER A 158 -6.85 26.93 0.12
N LEU A 159 -5.77 27.16 0.89
CA LEU A 159 -5.68 28.26 1.84
C LEU A 159 -5.81 29.63 1.16
N LYS A 160 -5.24 29.78 -0.04
CA LYS A 160 -5.36 31.00 -0.86
C LYS A 160 -6.80 31.24 -1.29
N SER A 161 -7.48 30.19 -1.74
CA SER A 161 -8.90 30.28 -2.11
C SER A 161 -9.77 30.61 -0.89
N ASP A 162 -9.49 30.03 0.28
CA ASP A 162 -10.19 30.35 1.53
C ASP A 162 -10.01 31.83 1.93
N ARG A 163 -8.76 32.32 1.95
CA ARG A 163 -8.42 33.73 2.20
C ARG A 163 -9.20 34.68 1.28
N ASP A 164 -9.37 34.30 0.02
CA ASP A 164 -10.07 35.10 -0.99
C ASP A 164 -11.61 34.92 -0.95
N GLY A 165 -12.16 34.15 0.00
CA GLY A 165 -13.59 33.90 0.15
C GLY A 165 -14.18 32.89 -0.85
N ARG A 166 -13.32 32.12 -1.54
CA ARG A 166 -13.67 31.15 -2.58
C ARG A 166 -13.81 29.75 -1.97
N ARG A 167 -14.86 29.56 -1.18
CA ARG A 167 -15.07 28.36 -0.35
C ARG A 167 -15.15 27.06 -1.16
N ARG A 168 -15.77 27.08 -2.36
CA ARG A 168 -15.92 25.87 -3.17
C ARG A 168 -14.57 25.44 -3.74
N GLU A 169 -13.83 26.39 -4.25
CA GLU A 169 -12.49 26.23 -4.82
C GLU A 169 -11.52 25.75 -3.74
N ALA A 170 -11.55 26.35 -2.55
CA ALA A 170 -10.77 25.91 -1.40
C ALA A 170 -11.02 24.43 -1.07
N ARG A 171 -12.31 24.04 -0.97
CA ARG A 171 -12.66 22.64 -0.70
C ARG A 171 -12.19 21.69 -1.81
N LEU A 172 -12.30 22.07 -3.07
CA LEU A 172 -11.84 21.24 -4.20
C LEU A 172 -10.32 21.06 -4.17
N ASP A 173 -9.56 22.14 -3.97
CA ASP A 173 -8.09 22.06 -3.82
C ASP A 173 -7.70 21.23 -2.57
N ALA A 174 -8.44 21.35 -1.47
CA ALA A 174 -8.20 20.56 -0.25
C ALA A 174 -8.42 19.05 -0.48
N VAL A 175 -9.52 18.67 -1.13
CA VAL A 175 -9.79 17.25 -1.46
C VAL A 175 -8.74 16.72 -2.44
N GLU A 176 -8.36 17.50 -3.45
CA GLU A 176 -7.32 17.13 -4.41
C GLU A 176 -5.95 16.95 -3.73
N SER A 177 -5.69 17.63 -2.61
CA SER A 177 -4.44 17.49 -1.85
C SER A 177 -4.29 16.15 -1.12
N ILE A 178 -5.38 15.44 -0.84
CA ILE A 178 -5.37 14.24 0.04
C ILE A 178 -4.53 13.09 -0.52
N PRO A 179 -4.63 12.70 -1.81
CA PRO A 179 -3.76 11.68 -2.36
C PRO A 179 -2.27 12.02 -2.23
N TRP A 180 -1.90 13.28 -2.42
CA TRP A 180 -0.53 13.75 -2.29
C TRP A 180 -0.05 13.67 -0.84
N LEU A 181 -0.88 14.12 0.10
CA LEU A 181 -0.60 14.01 1.54
C LEU A 181 -0.36 12.56 1.96
N LEU A 182 -1.24 11.65 1.54
CA LEU A 182 -1.13 10.24 1.93
C LEU A 182 0.14 9.60 1.34
N ASP A 183 0.53 9.94 0.11
CA ASP A 183 1.80 9.50 -0.45
C ASP A 183 2.97 10.03 0.41
N VAL A 184 2.97 11.30 0.80
CA VAL A 184 4.00 11.90 1.68
C VAL A 184 4.07 11.21 3.04
N VAL A 185 2.94 11.07 3.73
CA VAL A 185 2.86 10.52 5.09
C VAL A 185 3.37 9.07 5.15
N PHE A 186 2.89 8.21 4.25
CA PHE A 186 3.30 6.81 4.24
C PHE A 186 4.75 6.63 3.77
N THR A 187 5.18 7.42 2.78
CA THR A 187 6.56 7.38 2.30
C THR A 187 7.55 7.77 3.39
N LEU A 188 7.30 8.85 4.15
CA LEU A 188 8.16 9.26 5.27
C LEU A 188 8.31 8.18 6.36
N GLU A 189 7.36 7.25 6.44
CA GLU A 189 7.37 6.11 7.37
C GLU A 189 7.84 4.79 6.72
N GLY A 190 8.34 4.86 5.48
CA GLY A 190 8.90 3.72 4.74
C GLY A 190 7.86 2.69 4.30
N ARG A 191 6.62 3.13 4.07
CA ARG A 191 5.48 2.25 3.77
C ARG A 191 4.80 2.66 2.47
N VAL A 192 4.27 1.67 1.77
CA VAL A 192 3.37 1.91 0.62
C VAL A 192 2.03 2.40 1.17
N ARG A 193 1.45 3.41 0.52
CA ARG A 193 0.12 3.93 0.88
C ARG A 193 -0.96 2.85 0.73
N PRO A 194 -1.87 2.67 1.72
CA PRO A 194 -2.98 1.74 1.64
C PRO A 194 -4.06 2.17 0.67
N TYR A 195 -4.81 1.20 0.14
CA TYR A 195 -6.11 1.49 -0.47
C TYR A 195 -7.03 2.16 0.56
N HIS A 196 -7.80 3.17 0.14
CA HIS A 196 -8.65 3.95 1.05
C HIS A 196 -9.59 3.10 1.90
N LYS A 197 -10.11 1.97 1.37
CA LYS A 197 -10.98 1.06 2.12
C LYS A 197 -10.31 0.42 3.34
N TYR A 198 -8.97 0.37 3.36
CA TYR A 198 -8.18 -0.16 4.46
C TYR A 198 -7.49 0.93 5.29
N LEU A 199 -7.52 2.20 4.89
CA LEU A 199 -6.77 3.25 5.58
C LEU A 199 -7.07 3.34 7.09
N PRO A 200 -8.34 3.31 7.55
CA PRO A 200 -8.61 3.30 9.00
C PRO A 200 -8.13 2.03 9.71
N TRP A 201 -8.21 0.88 9.03
CA TRP A 201 -7.71 -0.39 9.57
C TRP A 201 -6.18 -0.36 9.69
N GLU A 202 -5.49 0.11 8.64
CA GLU A 202 -4.05 0.25 8.57
C GLU A 202 -3.52 1.08 9.75
N LEU A 203 -4.14 2.24 9.98
CA LEU A 203 -3.72 3.16 11.02
C LEU A 203 -3.99 2.64 12.44
N ARG A 204 -4.99 1.76 12.62
CA ARG A 204 -5.33 1.17 13.92
C ARG A 204 -4.48 -0.06 14.24
N GLU A 205 -4.36 -0.99 13.31
CA GLU A 205 -3.64 -2.25 13.52
C GLU A 205 -2.11 -2.07 13.33
N HIS A 206 -1.72 -1.10 12.50
CA HIS A 206 -0.33 -0.82 12.14
C HIS A 206 -0.05 0.69 12.24
N PRO A 207 -0.08 1.26 13.44
CA PRO A 207 0.03 2.71 13.64
C PRO A 207 1.35 3.25 13.09
N LEU A 208 1.28 4.44 12.48
CA LEU A 208 2.46 5.17 12.05
C LEU A 208 3.09 5.83 13.28
N PRO A 209 4.40 5.65 13.54
CA PRO A 209 5.05 6.14 14.76
C PRO A 209 4.84 7.63 15.04
N HIS A 210 4.75 8.46 14.00
CA HIS A 210 4.66 9.92 14.14
C HIS A 210 3.32 10.50 13.66
N TRP A 211 2.40 9.63 13.24
CA TRP A 211 1.05 10.01 12.83
C TRP A 211 0.05 9.14 13.59
N PRO A 212 -0.41 9.58 14.78
CA PRO A 212 -1.47 8.87 15.50
C PRO A 212 -2.67 8.68 14.57
N GLY A 213 -3.17 7.45 14.47
CA GLY A 213 -4.14 7.09 13.43
C GLY A 213 -5.42 7.93 13.45
N GLU A 214 -6.02 8.08 14.63
CA GLU A 214 -7.24 8.88 14.82
C GLU A 214 -7.01 10.37 14.52
N ASP A 215 -5.81 10.90 14.84
CA ASP A 215 -5.46 12.29 14.52
C ASP A 215 -5.38 12.49 13.00
N LEU A 216 -4.73 11.57 12.28
CA LEU A 216 -4.62 11.65 10.83
C LEU A 216 -6.00 11.56 10.19
N LEU A 217 -6.85 10.62 10.62
CA LEU A 217 -8.22 10.50 10.10
C LEU A 217 -9.04 11.77 10.35
N ARG A 218 -8.97 12.35 11.56
CA ARG A 218 -9.61 13.63 11.88
C ARG A 218 -9.13 14.77 10.97
N LEU A 219 -7.82 14.85 10.72
CA LEU A 219 -7.25 15.87 9.83
C LEU A 219 -7.70 15.70 8.39
N LEU A 220 -7.82 14.46 7.91
CA LEU A 220 -8.33 14.16 6.57
C LEU A 220 -9.81 14.56 6.44
N ASP A 221 -10.64 14.25 7.44
CA ASP A 221 -12.05 14.64 7.46
C ASP A 221 -12.22 16.17 7.41
N ALA A 222 -11.49 16.89 8.26
CA ALA A 222 -11.51 18.35 8.27
C ALA A 222 -10.97 18.95 6.96
N THR A 223 -9.95 18.33 6.36
CA THR A 223 -9.42 18.72 5.05
C THR A 223 -10.47 18.53 3.95
N MET A 224 -11.24 17.42 3.95
CA MET A 224 -12.34 17.19 3.00
C MET A 224 -13.48 18.21 3.15
N ASP A 225 -13.66 18.77 4.34
CA ASP A 225 -14.61 19.86 4.60
C ASP A 225 -14.07 21.24 4.20
N GLY A 226 -12.79 21.31 3.79
CA GLY A 226 -12.11 22.53 3.39
C GLY A 226 -11.69 23.39 4.59
N ASP A 227 -11.43 22.79 5.76
CA ASP A 227 -11.01 23.51 6.95
C ASP A 227 -9.56 24.04 6.81
N PRO A 228 -9.34 25.37 6.78
CA PRO A 228 -8.01 25.93 6.68
C PRO A 228 -7.15 25.63 7.92
N ALA A 229 -7.73 25.45 9.10
CA ALA A 229 -6.98 25.12 10.31
C ALA A 229 -6.37 23.72 10.22
N ALA A 230 -7.09 22.76 9.64
CA ALA A 230 -6.59 21.40 9.43
C ALA A 230 -5.40 21.36 8.45
N LEU A 231 -5.43 22.17 7.39
CA LEU A 231 -4.31 22.28 6.45
C LEU A 231 -3.06 22.90 7.11
N ARG A 232 -3.24 23.94 7.94
CA ARG A 232 -2.13 24.54 8.71
C ARG A 232 -1.53 23.55 9.72
N GLU A 233 -2.39 22.84 10.46
CA GLU A 233 -1.96 21.81 11.40
C GLU A 233 -1.18 20.69 10.69
N THR A 234 -1.69 20.23 9.54
CA THR A 234 -1.04 19.19 8.74
C THR A 234 0.30 19.68 8.18
N TYR A 235 0.38 20.93 7.70
CA TYR A 235 1.63 21.57 7.27
C TYR A 235 2.69 21.57 8.36
N ALA A 236 2.36 22.00 9.57
CA ALA A 236 3.29 22.00 10.69
C ALA A 236 3.83 20.58 10.98
N ARG A 237 2.94 19.56 10.99
CA ARG A 237 3.33 18.16 11.21
C ARG A 237 4.23 17.63 10.09
N VAL A 238 3.87 17.82 8.82
CA VAL A 238 4.72 17.38 7.69
C VAL A 238 6.09 18.06 7.73
N ARG A 239 6.14 19.37 7.98
CA ARG A 239 7.41 20.10 8.11
C ARG A 239 8.30 19.52 9.21
N GLU A 240 7.73 19.24 10.38
CA GLU A 240 8.46 18.57 11.48
C GLU A 240 9.02 17.20 11.05
N ARG A 241 8.24 16.42 10.29
CA ARG A 241 8.69 15.12 9.77
C ARG A 241 9.81 15.24 8.75
N CYS A 242 9.73 16.19 7.82
CA CYS A 242 10.79 16.47 6.86
C CYS A 242 12.10 16.83 7.58
N LEU A 243 12.05 17.72 8.56
CA LEU A 243 13.21 18.11 9.38
C LEU A 243 13.82 16.91 10.12
N ALA A 244 12.98 16.05 10.73
CA ALA A 244 13.44 14.86 11.43
C ALA A 244 14.09 13.84 10.48
N HIS A 245 13.52 13.66 9.28
CA HIS A 245 14.05 12.77 8.25
C HIS A 245 15.42 13.26 7.73
N ASP A 246 15.53 14.54 7.43
CA ASP A 246 16.77 15.18 6.99
C ASP A 246 17.86 15.10 8.07
N ALA A 247 17.52 15.37 9.34
CA ALA A 247 18.44 15.21 10.46
C ALA A 247 18.95 13.77 10.61
N ALA A 248 18.09 12.77 10.40
CA ALA A 248 18.47 11.36 10.47
C ALA A 248 19.38 10.91 9.32
N SER A 249 19.24 11.54 8.14
CA SER A 249 20.01 11.22 6.93
C SER A 249 21.22 12.14 6.70
N GLY A 250 21.39 13.20 7.49
CA GLY A 250 22.44 14.20 7.30
C GLY A 250 22.21 15.08 6.06
N SER A 251 20.96 15.27 5.69
CA SER A 251 20.47 16.02 4.53
C SER A 251 19.75 17.31 4.98
N THR A 252 19.42 18.19 4.03
CA THR A 252 18.46 19.30 4.20
C THR A 252 17.43 19.35 3.06
N VAL A 253 17.43 18.36 2.16
CA VAL A 253 16.71 18.45 0.89
C VAL A 253 15.20 18.51 1.07
N LEU A 254 14.63 17.74 2.02
CA LEU A 254 13.19 17.80 2.27
C LEU A 254 12.79 19.11 2.94
N GLN A 255 13.63 19.61 3.85
CA GLN A 255 13.49 20.90 4.48
C GLN A 255 13.48 22.01 3.42
N ASP A 256 14.44 21.99 2.49
CA ASP A 256 14.56 22.98 1.43
C ASP A 256 13.25 23.03 0.63
N VAL A 257 12.64 21.89 0.27
CA VAL A 257 11.35 21.85 -0.44
C VAL A 257 10.21 22.49 0.35
N VAL A 258 10.05 22.16 1.64
CA VAL A 258 8.95 22.73 2.44
C VAL A 258 9.18 24.20 2.78
N ASP A 259 10.43 24.67 2.81
CA ASP A 259 10.79 26.05 3.14
C ASP A 259 10.98 26.97 1.89
N ASP A 260 11.00 26.43 0.66
CA ASP A 260 11.33 27.17 -0.60
C ASP A 260 10.30 28.26 -0.99
N TRP A 261 9.09 28.17 -0.45
CA TRP A 261 7.97 29.02 -0.85
C TRP A 261 8.01 30.45 -0.26
N GLY A 262 8.99 30.76 0.60
CA GLY A 262 9.27 32.12 1.07
C GLY A 262 8.06 32.79 1.73
N VAL A 263 7.73 34.02 1.30
CA VAL A 263 6.61 34.82 1.86
C VAL A 263 5.24 34.14 1.69
N GLU A 264 5.09 33.27 0.69
CA GLU A 264 3.83 32.55 0.48
C GLU A 264 3.55 31.56 1.62
N LEU A 265 4.57 31.15 2.39
CA LEU A 265 4.41 30.28 3.56
C LEU A 265 3.70 30.95 4.73
N GLU A 266 3.60 32.28 4.75
CA GLU A 266 2.86 33.02 5.80
C GLU A 266 1.39 32.57 5.87
N ILE A 267 0.83 32.05 4.77
CA ILE A 267 -0.55 31.55 4.74
C ILE A 267 -0.78 30.31 5.61
N PHE A 268 0.31 29.56 5.89
CA PHE A 268 0.30 28.39 6.77
C PHE A 268 0.46 28.74 8.26
N GLY A 269 0.84 29.99 8.57
CA GLY A 269 0.99 30.51 9.94
C GLY A 269 -0.31 30.90 10.63
#